data_AF-A0A7C3RSQ8-F1
#
_entry.id   AF-A0A7C3RSQ8-F1
#
_cell.length_a   1.000
_cell.length_b   1.000
_cell.length_c   1.000
_cell.angle_alpha   90.00
_cell.angle_beta   90.00
_cell.angle_gamma   90.00
#
_symmetry.space_group_name_H-M   'P 1'
#
loop_
_entity.id
_entity.type
_entity.pdbx_description
1 polymer ?
#
loop_
_entity_poly.entity_id
_entity_poly.type
_entity_poly.pdbx_seq_one_letter_code
_entity_poly.pdbx_strand_id
1 'polypeptide(L)' 'MRIVDLIMRFEAHSKKASEVAKKDVSDYFVYNTLAMECLQSVNALIEIGEWIVTDKKLGFPSTYREIFELLY' A
#
# COMPACT_ATOMS: atom_id res chain seq x y z
N MET A 1 5.62 6.60 -16.09
CA MET A 1 6.70 6.10 -15.20
C MET A 1 6.21 5.99 -13.77
N ARG A 2 5.79 7.08 -13.11
CA ARG A 2 5.37 7.09 -11.69
C ARG A 2 4.38 6.00 -11.25
N ILE A 3 3.32 5.69 -12.02
CA ILE A 3 2.35 4.66 -11.61
C ILE A 3 2.89 3.23 -11.74
N VAL A 4 3.74 2.97 -12.73
CA VAL A 4 4.40 1.67 -12.88
C VAL A 4 5.32 1.44 -11.70
N ASP A 5 6.06 2.47 -11.28
CA ASP A 5 6.93 2.41 -10.10
C ASP A 5 6.12 2.12 -8.83
N LEU A 6 4.94 2.73 -8.68
CA LEU A 6 4.05 2.48 -7.54
C LEU A 6 3.50 1.06 -7.52
N ILE A 7 3.10 0.53 -8.69
CA ILE A 7 2.63 -0.85 -8.81
C ILE A 7 3.76 -1.82 -8.44
N MET A 8 4.97 -1.61 -8.99
CA MET A 8 6.12 -2.45 -8.67
C MET A 8 6.50 -2.39 -7.19
N ARG A 9 6.41 -1.22 -6.55
CA ARG A 9 6.61 -1.07 -5.10
C ARG A 9 5.57 -1.85 -4.30
N PHE A 10 4.29 -1.71 -4.66
CA PHE A 10 3.21 -2.48 -4.03
C PHE A 10 3.48 -4.00 -4.13
N GLU A 11 3.77 -4.50 -5.34
CA GLU A 11 4.02 -5.92 -5.56
C GLU A 11 5.22 -6.43 -4.76
N ALA A 12 6.33 -5.69 -4.75
CA ALA A 12 7.53 -6.06 -4.01
C ALA A 12 7.29 -6.14 -2.49
N HIS A 13 6.67 -5.10 -1.92
CA HIS A 13 6.39 -5.03 -0.49
C HIS A 13 5.32 -6.03 -0.05
N SER A 14 4.25 -6.21 -0.85
CA SER A 14 3.21 -7.21 -0.58
C SER A 14 3.75 -8.65 -0.61
N LYS A 15 4.61 -8.96 -1.59
CA LYS A 15 5.30 -10.25 -1.66
C LYS A 15 6.19 -10.48 -0.44
N LYS A 16 7.01 -9.49 -0.08
CA LYS A 16 7.92 -9.60 1.07
C LYS A 16 7.16 -9.70 2.40
N ALA A 17 6.07 -8.95 2.58
CA ALA A 17 5.17 -9.10 3.72
C ALA A 17 4.64 -10.54 3.83
N SER A 18 4.18 -11.11 2.70
CA SER A 18 3.68 -12.48 2.64
C SER A 18 4.75 -13.53 2.96
N GLU A 19 6.01 -13.28 2.62
CA GLU A 19 7.15 -14.14 2.97
C GLU A 19 7.53 -14.02 4.45
N VAL A 20 7.55 -12.79 5.00
CA VAL A 20 7.88 -12.53 6.41
C VAL A 20 6.79 -13.06 7.35
N ALA A 21 5.51 -12.98 6.96
CA ALA A 21 4.38 -13.50 7.72
C ALA A 21 4.44 -15.03 7.96
N LYS A 22 5.28 -15.75 7.22
CA LYS A 22 5.51 -17.20 7.41
C LYS A 22 6.55 -17.50 8.49
N LYS A 23 7.23 -16.48 9.03
CA LYS A 23 8.22 -16.60 10.10
C LYS A 23 7.55 -16.43 11.47
N ASP A 24 8.29 -16.65 12.55
CA ASP A 24 7.78 -16.43 13.91
C ASP A 24 7.58 -14.93 14.19
N VAL A 25 6.33 -14.50 14.21
CA VAL A 25 5.94 -13.09 14.46
C VAL A 25 6.10 -12.67 15.92
N SER A 26 6.40 -13.60 16.83
CA SER A 26 6.78 -13.25 18.21
C SER A 26 8.18 -12.63 18.27
N ASP A 27 9.01 -12.87 17.25
CA ASP A 27 10.31 -12.21 17.12
C ASP A 27 10.14 -10.73 16.77
N TYR A 28 10.82 -9.88 17.53
CA TYR A 28 10.76 -8.42 17.39
C TYR A 28 11.15 -7.93 15.99
N PHE A 29 12.19 -8.49 15.38
CA PHE A 29 12.65 -8.06 14.07
C PHE A 29 11.71 -8.54 12.97
N VAL A 30 11.18 -9.77 13.08
CA VAL A 30 10.17 -10.30 12.16
C VAL A 30 8.91 -9.43 12.22
N TYR A 31 8.40 -9.13 13.42
CA TYR A 31 7.22 -8.29 13.61
C TYR A 31 7.39 -6.91 12.97
N ASN A 32 8.47 -6.21 13.29
CA ASN A 32 8.70 -4.87 12.76
C ASN A 32 8.93 -4.86 11.25
N THR A 33 9.60 -5.89 10.72
CA THR A 33 9.75 -6.05 9.28
C THR A 33 8.39 -6.24 8.62
N LEU A 34 7.55 -7.13 9.15
CA LEU A 34 6.20 -7.37 8.61
C LEU A 34 5.36 -6.09 8.64
N ALA A 35 5.36 -5.36 9.76
CA ALA A 35 4.63 -4.11 9.90
C ALA A 35 5.09 -3.06 8.86
N MET A 36 6.40 -2.94 8.64
CA MET A 36 6.95 -2.01 7.65
C MET A 36 6.55 -2.41 6.22
N GLU A 37 6.68 -3.69 5.85
CA GLU A 37 6.31 -4.16 4.51
C GLU A 37 4.81 -3.95 4.22
N CYS A 38 3.95 -4.22 5.21
CA CYS A 38 2.51 -3.92 5.11
C CYS A 38 2.24 -2.42 4.96
N LEU A 39 2.91 -1.57 5.75
CA LEU A 39 2.75 -0.12 5.67
C LEU A 39 3.18 0.42 4.31
N GLN A 40 4.32 -0.03 3.78
CA GLN A 40 4.80 0.39 2.46
C GLN A 40 3.85 -0.07 1.34
N SER A 41 3.32 -1.29 1.45
CA SER A 41 2.31 -1.80 0.53
C SER A 41 1.05 -0.93 0.52
N VAL A 42 0.52 -0.57 1.69
CA VAL A 42 -0.66 0.30 1.80
C VAL A 42 -0.39 1.71 1.29
N ASN A 43 0.76 2.29 1.61
CA ASN A 43 1.13 3.63 1.11
C ASN A 43 1.21 3.67 -0.42
N ALA A 44 1.77 2.63 -1.05
CA ALA A 44 1.78 2.53 -2.51
C ALA A 44 0.36 2.47 -3.10
N LEU A 45 -0.56 1.74 -2.45
CA LEU A 45 -1.97 1.70 -2.87
C LEU A 45 -2.69 3.05 -2.68
N ILE A 46 -2.41 3.76 -1.59
CA ILE A 46 -2.94 5.11 -1.35
C ILE A 46 -2.50 6.04 -2.48
N GLU A 47 -1.20 6.09 -2.81
CA GLU A 47 -0.68 6.94 -3.88
C GLU A 47 -1.28 6.57 -5.26
N ILE A 48 -1.50 5.28 -5.53
CA ILE A 48 -2.20 4.82 -6.74
C ILE A 48 -3.64 5.32 -6.75
N GLY A 49 -4.35 5.16 -5.63
CA GLY A 49 -5.73 5.60 -5.50
C GLY A 49 -5.89 7.11 -5.68
N GLU A 50 -5.04 7.92 -5.04
CA GLU A 50 -5.01 9.38 -5.21
C GLU A 50 -4.80 9.77 -6.67
N TRP A 51 -3.88 9.07 -7.36
CA TRP A 51 -3.63 9.31 -8.77
C TRP A 51 -4.88 9.04 -9.62
N ILE A 52 -5.60 7.93 -9.39
CA ILE A 52 -6.82 7.58 -10.13
C ILE A 52 -7.93 8.60 -9.83
N VAL A 53 -8.18 8.90 -8.55
CA VAL A 53 -9.20 9.87 -8.13
C VAL A 53 -8.95 11.24 -8.76
N THR A 54 -7.69 11.67 -8.83
CA THR A 54 -7.29 12.94 -9.45
C THR A 54 -7.46 12.92 -10.97
N ASP A 55 -6.93 11.89 -11.65
CA ASP A 55 -7.02 11.75 -13.11
C ASP A 55 -8.48 11.70 -13.59
N LYS A 56 -9.32 11.00 -12.84
CA LYS A 56 -10.74 10.81 -13.14
C LYS A 56 -11.66 11.87 -12.55
N LYS A 57 -11.13 12.81 -11.76
CA LYS A 57 -11.87 13.89 -11.08
C LYS A 57 -13.05 13.35 -10.24
N LEU A 58 -12.83 12.29 -9.48
CA LEU A 58 -13.88 11.58 -8.73
C LEU A 58 -14.31 12.28 -7.44
N GLY A 59 -13.57 13.31 -7.00
CA GLY A 59 -13.87 14.07 -5.79
C GLY A 59 -12.60 14.55 -5.10
N PHE A 60 -12.77 15.08 -3.89
CA PHE A 60 -11.69 15.56 -3.03
C PHE A 60 -11.73 14.79 -1.71
N PRO A 61 -11.01 13.66 -1.61
CA PRO A 61 -10.96 12.90 -0.38
C PRO A 61 -10.24 13.71 0.72
N SER A 62 -10.82 13.73 1.91
CA SER A 62 -10.28 14.37 3.11
C SER A 62 -9.54 13.38 4.02
N THR A 63 -9.72 12.07 3.77
CA THR A 63 -9.03 10.99 4.48
C THR A 63 -8.54 9.92 3.50
N TYR A 64 -7.55 9.12 3.91
CA TYR A 64 -7.08 8.01 3.05
C TYR A 64 -8.14 6.95 2.77
N ARG A 65 -9.09 6.76 3.69
CA ARG A 65 -10.22 5.84 3.50
C ARG A 65 -11.12 6.31 2.35
N GLU A 66 -11.43 7.60 2.30
CA GLU A 66 -12.31 8.17 1.28
C GLU A 66 -11.76 7.96 -0.14
N ILE A 67 -10.43 7.88 -0.32
CA ILE A 67 -9.84 7.52 -1.61
C ILE A 67 -10.40 6.20 -2.13
N PHE A 68 -10.46 5.18 -1.27
CA PHE A 68 -10.96 3.86 -1.65
C PHE A 68 -12.49 3.83 -1.77
N GLU A 69 -13.20 4.63 -0.98
CA GLU A 69 -14.67 4.76 -1.08
C GLU A 69 -15.10 5.42 -2.39
N LEU A 70 -14.31 6.35 -2.93
CA LEU A 70 -14.55 6.97 -4.24
C LEU A 70 -14.26 6.05 -5.43
N LEU A 71 -13.55 4.93 -5.21
CA LEU A 71 -13.16 3.97 -6.24
C LEU A 71 -14.06 2.72 -6.28
N TYR A 72 -14.96 2.55 -5.31
CA TYR A 72 -15.90 1.43 -5.19
C TYR A 72 -17.22 1.72 -5.92
#